data_AF-A0A955CU90-F1
#
_entry.id   AF-A0A955CU90-F1
#
_cell.length_a   1.000
_cell.length_b   1.000
_cell.length_c   1.000
_cell.angle_alpha   90.00
_cell.angle_beta   90.00
_cell.angle_gamma   90.00
#
_symmetry.space_group_name_H-M   'P 1'
#
loop_
_entity.id
_entity.type
_entity.pdbx_description
1 polymer ?
#
loop_
_entity_poly.entity_id
_entity_poly.type
_entity_poly.pdbx_seq_one_letter_code
_entity_poly.pdbx_strand_id
1 'polypeptide(L)' 'MTHLPDRDAAYLRALGLRENSRVKVCQRGQPCIVEVLDVCNQSCRVGLSRVLADKVLVEQVAETR' A
#
# COMPACT_ATOMS: atom_id res chain seq x y z
N MET A 1 -8.83 16.23 2.50
CA MET A 1 -8.58 14.83 2.90
C MET A 1 -9.63 13.98 2.22
N THR A 2 -9.28 13.28 1.15
CA THR A 2 -10.22 12.48 0.37
C THR A 2 -10.42 11.14 1.06
N HIS A 3 -11.60 10.92 1.65
CA HIS A 3 -11.97 9.66 2.30
C HIS A 3 -12.08 8.56 1.24
N LEU A 4 -11.30 7.48 1.39
CA LEU A 4 -11.43 6.30 0.56
C LEU A 4 -12.77 5.61 0.88
N PRO A 5 -13.55 5.12 -0.10
CA PRO A 5 -14.81 4.41 0.20
C PRO A 5 -14.59 3.24 1.15
N ASP A 6 -15.52 3.00 2.08
CA ASP A 6 -15.37 2.00 3.16
C ASP A 6 -15.02 0.59 2.65
N ARG A 7 -15.54 0.23 1.47
CA ARG A 7 -15.24 -1.05 0.82
C ARG A 7 -13.79 -1.16 0.38
N ASP A 8 -13.26 -0.12 -0.25
CA ASP A 8 -11.87 -0.07 -0.72
C ASP A 8 -10.94 -0.07 0.50
N ALA A 9 -11.28 0.68 1.56
CA ALA A 9 -10.54 0.70 2.81
C ALA A 9 -10.55 -0.66 3.54
N ALA A 10 -11.70 -1.33 3.61
CA ALA A 10 -11.80 -2.69 4.16
C ALA A 10 -10.96 -3.69 3.34
N TYR A 11 -10.99 -3.59 2.01
CA TYR A 11 -10.20 -4.43 1.13
C TYR A 11 -8.69 -4.24 1.32
N LEU A 12 -8.20 -3.00 1.37
CA LEU A 12 -6.80 -2.70 1.64
C LEU A 12 -6.37 -3.22 3.02
N ARG A 13 -7.21 -3.05 4.05
CA ARG A 13 -6.94 -3.59 5.40
C ARG A 13 -6.83 -5.11 5.43
N ALA A 14 -7.65 -5.81 4.65
CA ALA A 14 -7.57 -7.27 4.51
C ALA A 14 -6.26 -7.73 3.85
N LEU A 15 -5.63 -6.88 3.03
CA LEU A 15 -4.32 -7.11 2.42
C LEU A 15 -3.14 -6.64 3.30
N GLY A 16 -3.42 -6.13 4.51
CA GLY A 16 -2.40 -5.59 5.42
C GLY A 16 -2.04 -4.12 5.19
N LEU A 17 -2.66 -3.45 4.21
CA LEU A 17 -2.46 -2.03 3.94
C LEU A 17 -3.34 -1.19 4.87
N ARG A 18 -2.71 -0.51 5.84
CA ARG A 18 -3.34 0.34 6.84
C ARG A 18 -2.82 1.77 6.71
N GLU A 19 -3.48 2.71 7.37
CA GLU A 19 -3.22 4.17 7.25
C GLU A 19 -1.78 4.59 7.63
N ASN A 20 -1.00 3.70 8.27
CA ASN A 20 0.40 3.90 8.64
C ASN A 20 1.30 2.72 8.27
N SER A 21 0.86 1.83 7.37
CA SER A 21 1.69 0.72 6.92
C SER A 21 2.84 1.25 6.06
N ARG A 22 4.06 0.77 6.32
CA ARG A 22 5.21 1.04 5.46
C ARG A 22 5.12 0.14 4.25
N VAL A 23 5.36 0.71 3.08
CA VAL A 23 5.35 -0.02 1.82
C VAL A 23 6.58 0.30 1.01
N LYS A 24 7.08 -0.71 0.31
CA LYS A 24 8.12 -0.56 -0.69
C LYS A 24 7.52 -0.78 -2.06
N VAL A 25 7.70 0.17 -2.97
CA VAL A 25 7.26 -0.01 -4.36
C VAL A 25 8.25 -0.94 -5.07
N CYS A 26 7.80 -2.13 -5.45
CA CYS A 26 8.61 -3.12 -6.17
C CYS A 26 8.52 -2.93 -7.67
N GLN A 27 7.32 -2.65 -8.19
CA GLN A 27 7.07 -2.45 -9.62
C GLN A 27 6.05 -1.34 -9.83
N ARG A 28 6.39 -0.39 -10.70
CA ARG A 28 5.47 0.66 -11.17
C ARG A 28 4.75 0.18 -12.43
N GLY A 29 3.52 0.61 -12.66
CA GLY A 29 2.71 0.23 -13.82
C GLY A 29 1.44 -0.52 -13.44
N GLN A 30 0.95 -1.40 -14.32
CA GLN A 30 -0.26 -2.20 -14.07
C GLN A 30 0.05 -3.70 -14.18
N PRO A 31 -0.03 -4.47 -13.08
CA PRO A 31 -0.33 -4.02 -11.71
C PRO A 31 0.82 -3.21 -11.08
N CYS A 32 0.49 -2.33 -10.15
CA CYS A 32 1.47 -1.67 -9.30
C CYS A 32 1.78 -2.62 -8.13
N ILE A 33 3.01 -3.14 -8.05
CA ILE A 33 3.37 -4.12 -7.02
C ILE A 33 4.04 -3.40 -5.87
N VAL A 34 3.43 -3.54 -4.69
CA VAL A 34 3.98 -3.03 -3.42
C VAL A 34 4.26 -4.18 -2.48
N GLU A 35 5.37 -4.07 -1.75
CA GLU A 35 5.70 -4.95 -0.64
C GLU A 35 5.28 -4.25 0.66
N VAL A 36 4.35 -4.86 1.39
CA VAL A 36 3.89 -4.38 2.69
C VAL A 36 4.90 -4.82 3.73
N LEU A 37 5.48 -3.85 4.44
CA LEU A 37 6.45 -4.07 5.50
C LEU A 37 5.69 -4.06 6.83
N ASP A 38 5.38 -5.25 7.35
CA ASP A 38 4.69 -5.39 8.63
C ASP A 38 5.65 -5.56 9.81
N VAL A 39 5.17 -5.30 11.02
CA VAL A 39 5.89 -5.34 12.29
C VAL A 39 6.40 -6.75 12.63
N CYS A 40 5.80 -7.80 12.04
CA CYS A 40 6.12 -9.20 12.30
C CYS A 40 7.25 -9.78 11.42
N ASN A 41 8.08 -8.95 10.78
CA ASN A 41 9.12 -9.38 9.82
C ASN A 41 8.60 -10.22 8.64
N GLN A 42 7.29 -10.21 8.40
CA GLN A 42 6.69 -10.80 7.21
C GLN A 42 6.46 -9.69 6.21
N SER A 43 7.01 -9.86 5.01
CA SER A 43 6.74 -8.98 3.90
C SER A 43 5.85 -9.70 2.89
N CYS A 44 4.74 -9.06 2.54
CA CYS A 44 3.78 -9.58 1.57
C CYS A 44 3.78 -8.69 0.34
N ARG A 45 3.83 -9.30 -0.85
CA ARG A 45 3.70 -8.56 -2.11
C ARG A 45 2.25 -8.52 -2.55
N VAL A 46 1.76 -7.31 -2.78
CA VAL A 46 0.38 -7.04 -3.16
C VAL A 46 0.39 -6.35 -4.52
N GLY A 47 -0.30 -6.94 -5.48
CA GLY A 47 -0.58 -6.30 -6.76
C GLY A 47 -1.80 -5.40 -6.65
N LEU A 48 -1.60 -4.09 -6.77
CA LEU A 48 -2.67 -3.11 -6.79
C LEU A 48 -3.11 -2.85 -8.23
N SER A 49 -4.42 -2.81 -8.44
CA SER A 49 -4.99 -2.28 -9.68
C SER A 49 -4.70 -0.78 -9.76
N ARG A 50 -4.64 -0.25 -10.98
CA ARG A 50 -4.44 1.20 -11.19
C ARG A 50 -5.50 2.04 -10.47
N VAL A 51 -6.76 1.60 -10.51
CA VAL A 51 -7.89 2.29 -9.86
C VAL A 51 -7.72 2.39 -8.35
N LEU A 52 -7.16 1.37 -7.69
CA LEU A 52 -6.87 1.43 -6.26
C LEU A 52 -5.59 2.22 -5.99
N ALA A 53 -4.53 1.99 -6.75
CA ALA A 53 -3.25 2.70 -6.59
C ALA A 53 -3.40 4.22 -6.71
N ASP A 54 -4.23 4.72 -7.65
CA ASP A 54 -4.46 6.15 -7.85
C ASP A 54 -5.20 6.83 -6.67
N LYS A 55 -5.84 6.05 -5.80
CA LYS A 55 -6.54 6.55 -4.60
C LYS A 55 -5.69 6.47 -3.33
N VAL A 56 -4.60 5.72 -3.34
CA VAL A 56 -3.73 5.56 -2.16
C VAL A 56 -2.69 6.67 -2.16
N LEU A 57 -2.73 7.50 -1.13
CA LEU A 57 -1.72 8.51 -0.88
C LEU A 57 -0.64 7.90 0.01
N VAL A 58 0.62 8.20 -0.30
CA VAL A 58 1.77 7.76 0.49
C VAL A 58 2.66 8.95 0.81
N GLU A 59 3.24 8.93 1.99
CA GLU A 59 4.33 9.83 2.36
C GLU A 59 5.67 9.14 2.08
N GLN A 60 6.60 9.85 1.45
CA GLN A 60 7.95 9.32 1.25
C GLN A 60 8.71 9.41 2.56
N VAL A 61 9.03 8.26 3.13
CA VAL A 61 9.94 8.15 4.26
C VAL A 61 11.36 8.02 3.71
N ALA A 62 12.23 8.98 4.01
CA ALA A 62 13.64 8.88 3.64
C ALA A 62 14.27 7.67 4.36
N GLU A 63 14.84 6.75 3.59
CA GLU A 63 15.61 5.64 4.14
C GLU A 63 16.97 6.20 4.60
N THR A 64 17.08 6.53 5.89
CA THR A 64 18.37 6.92 6.50
C THR A 64 19.30 5.71 6.43
N ARG A 65 20.28 5.77 5.53
CA ARG A 65 21.36 4.79 5.40
C ARG A 65 22.32 4.83 6.57
#